data_AF-Q86KA8-F1
#
_entry.id   AF-Q86KA8-F1
#
_cell.length_a   1.000
_cell.length_b   1.000
_cell.length_c   1.000
_cell.angle_alpha   90.00
_cell.angle_beta   90.00
_cell.angle_gamma   90.00
#
_symmetry.space_group_name_H-M   'P 1'
#
loop_
_entity.id
_entity.type
_entity.pdbx_description
1 polymer ?
#
loop_
_entity_poly.entity_id
_entity_poly.type
_entity_poly.pdbx_seq_one_letter_code
_entity_poly.pdbx_strand_id
1 'polypeptide(L)'
;MTECEHCNFLISYIKELILQQKPKNYIMNEFETSYILLPDKWIDFCNGDLIIKLIRNSEHPSKICNMLGLCKKVNKYEFNNLIVNNNNNNNDLEAENSGCTFCKHLTKKVEYYLQQTNSTEKEIISYLDEECELLDSKDLVLTCQILVLQNTPIVIDLINNSESPSLICQNIDICPTLPSLYLPVQEK
;
A
#
# COMPACT_ATOMS: atom_id res chain seq x y z
N MET A 1 -16.10 0.46 -22.10
CA MET A 1 -15.89 -0.13 -20.77
C MET A 1 -14.71 0.58 -20.14
N THR A 2 -14.85 1.08 -18.92
CA THR A 2 -13.82 1.82 -18.17
C THR A 2 -12.76 0.87 -17.58
N GLU A 3 -11.60 1.39 -17.18
CA GLU A 3 -10.59 0.61 -16.44
C GLU A 3 -11.18 -0.04 -15.18
N CYS A 4 -12.07 0.68 -14.48
CA CYS A 4 -12.82 0.16 -13.34
C CYS A 4 -13.65 -1.07 -13.69
N GLU A 5 -14.40 -1.02 -14.80
CA GLU A 5 -15.25 -2.12 -15.24
C GLU A 5 -14.41 -3.32 -15.70
N HIS A 6 -13.31 -3.09 -16.44
CA HIS A 6 -12.36 -4.13 -16.80
C HIS A 6 -11.78 -4.80 -15.55
N CYS A 7 -11.36 -4.01 -14.56
CA CYS A 7 -10.83 -4.52 -13.31
C CYS A 7 -11.88 -5.38 -12.58
N ASN A 8 -13.11 -4.89 -12.41
CA ASN A 8 -14.15 -5.63 -11.71
C ASN A 8 -14.46 -6.98 -12.38
N PHE A 9 -14.56 -6.98 -13.72
CA PHE A 9 -14.78 -8.20 -14.48
C PHE A 9 -13.63 -9.18 -14.29
N LEU A 10 -12.41 -8.72 -14.44
CA LEU A 10 -11.24 -9.58 -14.37
C LEU A 10 -11.00 -10.13 -12.97
N ILE A 11 -11.15 -9.31 -11.93
CA ILE A 11 -11.06 -9.78 -10.54
C ILE A 11 -12.12 -10.87 -10.27
N SER A 12 -13.33 -10.72 -10.81
CA SER A 12 -14.37 -11.76 -10.70
C SER A 12 -13.94 -13.05 -11.41
N TYR A 13 -13.45 -12.93 -12.65
CA TYR A 13 -12.97 -14.06 -13.43
C TYR A 13 -11.81 -14.80 -12.75
N ILE A 14 -10.80 -14.07 -12.27
CA ILE A 14 -9.68 -14.67 -11.54
C ILE A 14 -10.15 -15.32 -10.24
N LYS A 15 -11.11 -14.73 -9.53
CA LYS A 15 -11.69 -15.35 -8.32
C LYS A 15 -12.28 -16.73 -8.64
N GLU A 16 -12.98 -16.87 -9.76
CA GLU A 16 -13.48 -18.17 -10.23
C GLU A 16 -12.34 -19.15 -10.52
N LEU A 17 -11.25 -18.71 -11.16
CA LEU A 17 -10.08 -19.58 -11.40
C LEU A 17 -9.40 -20.03 -10.10
N ILE A 18 -9.32 -19.15 -9.10
CA ILE A 18 -8.81 -19.48 -7.77
C ILE A 18 -9.71 -20.52 -7.09
N LEU A 19 -11.03 -20.35 -7.15
CA LEU A 19 -12.00 -21.30 -6.60
C LEU A 19 -11.96 -22.66 -7.32
N GLN A 20 -11.67 -22.66 -8.62
CA GLN A 20 -11.43 -23.86 -9.43
C GLN A 20 -10.06 -24.50 -9.19
N GLN A 21 -9.25 -23.98 -8.26
CA GLN A 21 -7.90 -24.45 -7.97
C GLN A 21 -7.02 -24.54 -9.23
N LYS A 22 -7.19 -23.59 -10.16
CA LYS A 22 -6.31 -23.50 -11.32
C LYS A 22 -4.87 -23.25 -10.86
N PRO A 23 -3.87 -23.81 -11.54
CA PRO A 23 -2.49 -23.65 -11.12
C PRO A 23 -2.08 -22.17 -11.24
N LYS A 24 -1.22 -21.70 -10.32
CA LYS A 24 -0.84 -20.29 -10.22
C LYS A 24 -0.33 -19.72 -11.55
N ASN A 25 0.47 -20.48 -12.31
CA ASN A 25 0.97 -20.06 -13.61
C ASN A 25 -0.15 -19.84 -14.64
N TYR A 26 -1.22 -20.64 -14.61
CA TYR A 26 -2.39 -20.43 -15.45
C TYR A 26 -3.11 -19.13 -15.06
N ILE A 27 -3.34 -18.93 -13.76
CA ILE A 27 -3.95 -17.70 -13.25
C ILE A 27 -3.10 -16.48 -13.66
N MET A 28 -1.77 -16.58 -13.57
CA MET A 28 -0.85 -15.52 -13.97
C MET A 28 -0.92 -15.23 -15.47
N ASN A 29 -1.03 -16.25 -16.31
CA ASN A 29 -1.17 -16.07 -17.75
C ASN A 29 -2.48 -15.31 -18.11
N GLU A 30 -3.56 -15.55 -17.37
CA GLU A 30 -4.82 -14.81 -17.56
C GLU A 30 -4.68 -13.34 -17.14
N PHE A 31 -3.89 -13.07 -16.08
CA PHE A 31 -3.50 -11.70 -15.72
C PHE A 31 -2.68 -11.04 -16.83
N GLU A 32 -1.65 -11.69 -17.32
CA GLU A 32 -0.77 -11.15 -18.38
C GLU A 32 -1.53 -10.87 -19.68
N THR A 33 -2.47 -11.75 -20.05
CA THR A 33 -3.30 -11.57 -21.26
C THR A 33 -4.22 -10.35 -21.15
N SER A 34 -4.59 -9.95 -19.93
CA SER A 34 -5.46 -8.81 -19.68
C SER A 34 -4.77 -7.45 -19.76
N TYR A 35 -3.44 -7.41 -19.96
CA TYR A 35 -2.64 -6.19 -20.07
C TYR A 35 -3.15 -5.22 -21.16
N ILE A 36 -3.82 -5.74 -22.20
CA ILE A 36 -4.47 -4.92 -23.23
C ILE A 36 -5.60 -4.04 -22.64
N LEU A 37 -6.20 -4.47 -21.53
CA LEU A 37 -7.39 -3.86 -20.93
C LEU A 37 -7.07 -3.02 -19.68
N LEU A 38 -5.93 -3.27 -19.03
CA LEU A 38 -5.56 -2.70 -17.74
C LEU A 38 -4.08 -2.33 -17.73
N PRO A 39 -3.72 -1.13 -17.22
CA PRO A 39 -2.36 -0.62 -17.30
C PRO A 39 -1.31 -1.48 -16.56
N ASP A 40 -0.07 -1.38 -17.02
CA ASP A 40 1.12 -2.20 -16.72
C ASP A 40 1.35 -2.53 -15.26
N LYS A 41 0.92 -1.63 -14.38
CA LYS A 41 1.08 -1.76 -12.94
C LYS A 41 0.60 -3.11 -12.43
N TRP A 42 -0.42 -3.73 -13.06
CA TRP A 42 -0.99 -5.04 -12.68
C TRP A 42 0.03 -6.18 -12.48
N ILE A 43 1.00 -6.32 -13.38
CA ILE A 43 2.01 -7.39 -13.30
C ILE A 43 3.13 -7.02 -12.32
N ASP A 44 3.40 -5.73 -12.16
CA ASP A 44 4.44 -5.23 -11.26
C ASP A 44 4.11 -5.46 -9.78
N PHE A 45 2.85 -5.71 -9.43
CA PHE A 45 2.40 -6.12 -8.10
C PHE A 45 2.98 -7.49 -7.68
N CYS A 46 4.24 -7.55 -7.27
CA CYS A 46 4.95 -8.76 -6.83
C CYS A 46 4.58 -10.00 -7.67
N ASN A 47 4.65 -9.87 -9.00
CA ASN A 47 4.26 -10.90 -9.97
C ASN A 47 2.86 -11.49 -9.72
N GLY A 48 1.88 -10.63 -9.43
CA GLY A 48 0.47 -10.96 -9.19
C GLY A 48 0.15 -11.69 -7.88
N ASP A 49 1.14 -12.09 -7.08
CA ASP A 49 0.91 -12.87 -5.86
C ASP A 49 0.05 -12.14 -4.83
N LEU A 50 0.36 -10.86 -4.62
CA LEU A 50 -0.40 -10.02 -3.70
C LEU A 50 -1.83 -9.82 -4.20
N ILE A 51 -2.03 -9.64 -5.51
CA ILE A 51 -3.37 -9.56 -6.09
C ILE A 51 -4.13 -10.87 -5.85
N ILE A 52 -3.51 -12.03 -6.06
CA ILE A 52 -4.14 -13.33 -5.78
C ILE A 52 -4.53 -13.46 -4.29
N LYS A 53 -3.64 -13.06 -3.36
CA LYS A 53 -3.92 -13.03 -1.92
C LYS A 53 -5.12 -12.11 -1.62
N LEU A 54 -5.18 -10.92 -2.23
CA LEU A 54 -6.29 -9.98 -2.09
C LEU A 54 -7.61 -10.53 -2.65
N ILE A 55 -7.61 -11.12 -3.84
CA ILE A 55 -8.80 -11.70 -4.48
C ILE A 55 -9.37 -12.83 -3.63
N ARG A 56 -8.51 -13.71 -3.11
CA ARG A 56 -8.93 -14.83 -2.26
C ARG A 56 -9.64 -14.36 -0.99
N ASN A 57 -9.18 -13.26 -0.39
CA ASN A 57 -9.70 -12.73 0.87
C ASN A 57 -10.79 -11.66 0.70
N SER A 58 -11.02 -11.16 -0.52
CA SER A 58 -11.98 -10.07 -0.77
C SER A 58 -13.38 -10.59 -1.10
N GLU A 59 -14.39 -9.99 -0.48
CA GLU A 59 -15.80 -10.29 -0.76
C GLU A 59 -16.22 -9.73 -2.13
N HIS A 60 -15.85 -8.47 -2.43
CA HIS A 60 -16.25 -7.76 -3.65
C HIS A 60 -15.05 -7.27 -4.51
N PRO A 61 -15.10 -7.47 -5.84
CA PRO A 61 -14.07 -7.01 -6.79
C PRO A 61 -13.72 -5.51 -6.69
N SER A 62 -14.73 -4.68 -6.46
CA SER A 62 -14.60 -3.23 -6.41
C SER A 62 -13.66 -2.76 -5.31
N LYS A 63 -13.54 -3.50 -4.21
CA LYS A 63 -12.60 -3.19 -3.12
C LYS A 63 -11.15 -3.22 -3.62
N ILE A 64 -10.79 -4.26 -4.37
CA ILE A 64 -9.45 -4.41 -4.95
C ILE A 64 -9.24 -3.36 -6.04
N CYS A 65 -10.21 -3.14 -6.92
CA CYS A 65 -10.10 -2.14 -7.98
C CYS A 65 -9.96 -0.69 -7.46
N ASN A 66 -10.60 -0.38 -6.32
CA ASN A 66 -10.39 0.88 -5.62
C ASN A 66 -8.99 0.95 -4.97
N MET A 67 -8.52 -0.14 -4.35
CA MET A 67 -7.15 -0.21 -3.80
C MET A 67 -6.07 -0.04 -4.87
N LEU A 68 -6.32 -0.54 -6.08
CA LEU A 68 -5.45 -0.38 -7.25
C LEU A 68 -5.62 0.99 -7.94
N GLY A 69 -6.55 1.83 -7.49
CA GLY A 69 -6.78 3.16 -8.05
C GLY A 69 -7.50 3.18 -9.41
N LEU A 70 -8.07 2.06 -9.86
CA LEU A 70 -8.70 1.89 -11.19
C LEU A 70 -10.18 2.29 -11.23
N CYS A 71 -10.83 2.34 -10.07
CA CYS A 71 -12.21 2.74 -9.93
C CYS A 71 -12.33 4.18 -9.47
N LYS A 72 -12.77 4.39 -8.22
CA LYS A 72 -12.72 5.70 -7.60
C LYS A 72 -11.41 5.76 -6.85
N LYS A 73 -10.60 6.79 -7.11
CA LYS A 73 -9.44 7.08 -6.26
C LYS A 73 -9.98 7.27 -4.84
N VAL A 74 -9.77 6.29 -3.97
CA VAL A 74 -9.93 6.49 -2.53
C VAL A 74 -9.04 7.67 -2.21
N ASN A 75 -9.61 8.73 -1.62
CA ASN A 75 -8.80 9.90 -1.32
C ASN A 75 -7.73 9.47 -0.31
N LYS A 76 -6.49 9.93 -0.48
CA LYS A 76 -5.31 9.59 0.32
C LYS A 76 -5.61 9.53 1.83
N TYR A 77 -6.44 10.47 2.30
CA TYR A 77 -6.91 10.57 3.68
C TYR A 77 -7.85 9.43 4.14
N GLU A 78 -8.73 8.92 3.27
CA GLU A 78 -9.67 7.85 3.62
C GLU A 78 -8.97 6.51 3.88
N PHE A 79 -7.86 6.23 3.18
CA PHE A 79 -7.11 5.00 3.41
C PHE A 79 -6.30 5.06 4.70
N ASN A 80 -5.69 6.21 5.02
CA ASN A 80 -5.01 6.43 6.29
C ASN A 80 -5.96 6.15 7.48
N ASN A 81 -7.24 6.54 7.37
CA ASN A 81 -8.23 6.28 8.42
C ASN A 81 -8.45 4.78 8.70
N LEU A 82 -8.27 3.89 7.72
CA LEU A 82 -8.37 2.43 7.93
C LEU A 82 -7.25 1.89 8.84
N ILE A 83 -6.09 2.55 8.84
CA ILE A 83 -4.93 2.20 9.68
C ILE A 83 -5.03 2.89 11.05
N VAL A 84 -5.42 4.16 11.06
CA VAL A 84 -5.47 5.01 12.27
C VAL A 84 -6.54 4.52 13.25
N ASN A 85 -7.70 4.08 12.76
CA ASN A 85 -8.86 3.78 13.61
C ASN A 85 -8.75 2.49 14.45
N ASN A 86 -7.70 1.68 14.30
CA ASN A 86 -7.52 0.48 15.12
C ASN A 86 -6.86 0.74 16.48
N ASN A 87 -6.44 1.97 16.79
CA ASN A 87 -5.74 2.29 18.04
C ASN A 87 -6.34 3.52 18.75
N ASN A 88 -7.62 3.44 19.13
CA ASN A 88 -8.22 4.38 20.09
C ASN A 88 -7.79 4.05 21.52
N ASN A 89 -6.51 4.26 21.85
CA ASN A 89 -6.04 4.33 23.23
C ASN A 89 -5.52 5.74 23.48
N ASN A 90 -6.39 6.56 24.06
CA ASN A 90 -6.10 7.92 24.52
C ASN A 90 -5.01 7.86 25.61
N ASN A 91 -3.79 8.28 25.30
CA ASN A 91 -2.81 8.73 26.29
C ASN A 91 -1.95 9.81 25.64
N ASP A 92 -1.97 10.99 26.27
CA ASP A 92 -1.25 12.18 25.90
C ASP A 92 0.28 11.95 25.90
N LEU A 93 0.93 12.58 24.91
CA LEU A 93 2.39 12.64 24.67
C LEU A 93 3.01 11.30 24.21
N GLU A 94 3.46 11.27 22.95
CA GLU A 94 4.19 10.17 22.28
C GLU A 94 3.38 8.99 21.71
N ALA A 95 2.06 9.08 21.58
CA ALA A 95 1.34 8.15 20.72
C ALA A 95 1.55 8.50 19.23
N GLU A 96 2.74 8.20 18.69
CA GLU A 96 2.82 7.98 17.25
C GLU A 96 1.75 6.95 16.90
N ASN A 97 0.77 7.33 16.06
CA ASN A 97 -0.19 6.35 15.57
C ASN A 97 0.59 5.25 14.82
N SER A 98 0.07 4.03 14.80
CA SER A 98 0.72 2.88 14.14
C SER A 98 1.06 3.15 12.68
N GLY A 99 0.25 3.97 11.99
CA GLY A 99 0.50 4.42 10.62
C GLY A 99 1.77 5.28 10.49
N CYS A 100 2.01 6.20 11.43
CA CYS A 100 3.18 7.07 11.46
C CYS A 100 4.45 6.25 11.68
N THR A 101 4.44 5.34 12.66
CA THR A 101 5.56 4.43 12.89
C THR A 101 5.84 3.55 11.67
N PHE A 102 4.80 3.01 11.05
CA PHE A 102 4.94 2.21 9.82
C PHE A 102 5.51 3.04 8.67
N CYS A 103 4.98 4.24 8.42
CA CYS A 103 5.48 5.12 7.38
C CYS A 103 6.96 5.45 7.59
N LYS A 104 7.36 5.82 8.81
CA LYS A 104 8.76 6.13 9.12
C LYS A 104 9.67 4.91 8.89
N HIS A 105 9.20 3.72 9.23
CA HIS A 105 9.92 2.49 8.96
C HIS A 105 10.08 2.24 7.46
N LEU A 106 8.97 2.31 6.72
CA LEU A 106 8.93 2.15 5.26
C LEU A 106 9.89 3.14 4.58
N THR A 107 9.81 4.42 4.92
CA THR A 107 10.64 5.46 4.30
C THR A 107 12.13 5.21 4.53
N LYS A 108 12.54 4.81 5.74
CA LYS A 108 13.94 4.45 6.02
C LYS A 108 14.41 3.26 5.21
N LYS A 109 13.56 2.25 5.04
CA LYS A 109 13.89 1.06 4.24
C LYS A 109 14.01 1.38 2.76
N VAL A 110 13.07 2.15 2.21
CA VAL A 110 13.12 2.59 0.81
C VAL A 110 14.38 3.42 0.57
N GLU A 111 14.71 4.37 1.46
CA GLU A 111 15.94 5.14 1.38
C GLU A 111 17.18 4.23 1.40
N TYR A 112 17.23 3.24 2.31
CA TYR A 112 18.32 2.27 2.40
C TYR A 112 18.51 1.52 1.07
N TYR A 113 17.46 0.98 0.48
CA TYR A 113 17.58 0.22 -0.78
C TYR A 113 17.92 1.11 -1.99
N LEU A 114 17.40 2.34 -2.03
CA LEU A 114 17.79 3.30 -3.07
C LEU A 114 19.29 3.63 -2.99
N GLN A 115 19.83 3.84 -1.79
CA GLN A 115 21.21 4.28 -1.60
C GLN A 115 22.24 3.15 -1.62
N GLN A 116 21.93 2.00 -1.01
CA GLN A 116 22.92 0.95 -0.75
C GLN A 116 22.98 -0.10 -1.85
N THR A 117 21.86 -0.37 -2.53
CA THR A 117 21.77 -1.46 -3.51
C THR A 117 21.48 -0.98 -4.93
N ASN A 118 21.23 0.33 -5.14
CA ASN A 118 20.74 0.87 -6.42
C ASN A 118 19.55 0.06 -6.95
N SER A 119 18.69 -0.40 -6.04
CA SER A 119 17.57 -1.26 -6.39
C SER A 119 16.52 -0.49 -7.18
N THR A 120 15.96 -1.16 -8.17
CA THR A 120 14.78 -0.70 -8.90
C THR A 120 13.57 -0.66 -7.97
N GLU A 121 12.56 0.17 -8.29
CA GLU A 121 11.30 0.22 -7.54
C GLU A 121 10.70 -1.18 -7.30
N LYS A 122 10.73 -2.02 -8.33
CA LYS A 122 10.22 -3.40 -8.27
C LYS A 122 10.99 -4.27 -7.26
N GLU A 123 12.31 -4.16 -7.21
CA GLU A 123 13.14 -4.89 -6.24
C GLU A 123 12.88 -4.39 -4.81
N ILE A 124 12.74 -3.07 -4.62
CA ILE A 124 12.43 -2.48 -3.31
C ILE A 124 11.09 -2.98 -2.79
N ILE A 125 10.05 -2.95 -3.64
CA ILE A 125 8.72 -3.49 -3.30
C ILE A 125 8.83 -4.97 -2.93
N SER A 126 9.60 -5.76 -3.68
CA SER A 126 9.79 -7.19 -3.40
C SER A 126 10.46 -7.44 -2.05
N TYR A 127 11.54 -6.72 -1.72
CA TYR A 127 12.23 -6.89 -0.44
C TYR A 127 11.34 -6.52 0.75
N LEU A 128 10.58 -5.44 0.61
CA LEU A 128 9.63 -5.02 1.64
C LEU A 128 8.45 -5.99 1.77
N ASP A 129 7.99 -6.58 0.67
CA ASP A 129 6.97 -7.63 0.66
C ASP A 129 7.44 -8.88 1.42
N GLU A 130 8.70 -9.30 1.21
CA GLU A 130 9.33 -10.40 1.96
C GLU A 130 9.41 -10.09 3.46
N GLU A 131 9.75 -8.85 3.84
CA GLU A 131 9.73 -8.42 5.24
C GLU A 131 8.31 -8.46 5.84
N CYS A 132 7.28 -8.13 5.06
CA CYS A 132 5.90 -8.26 5.50
C CYS A 132 5.50 -9.71 5.79
N GLU A 133 6.09 -10.70 5.11
CA GLU A 133 5.83 -12.13 5.35
C GLU A 133 6.39 -12.64 6.69
N LEU A 134 7.25 -11.87 7.35
CA LEU A 134 7.79 -12.18 8.67
C LEU A 134 6.82 -11.85 9.83
N LEU A 135 5.69 -11.20 9.54
CA LEU A 135 4.70 -10.86 10.55
C LEU A 135 3.87 -12.08 10.95
N ASP A 136 3.63 -12.24 12.26
CA ASP A 136 2.93 -13.43 12.81
C ASP A 136 1.46 -13.54 12.40
N SER A 137 0.79 -12.42 12.14
CA SER A 137 -0.63 -12.38 11.79
C SER A 137 -0.83 -12.22 10.28
N LYS A 138 -1.59 -13.13 9.67
CA LYS A 138 -1.94 -13.07 8.23
C LYS A 138 -2.64 -11.77 7.83
N ASP A 139 -3.46 -11.20 8.72
CA ASP A 139 -4.13 -9.93 8.45
C ASP A 139 -3.14 -8.76 8.47
N LEU A 140 -2.12 -8.83 9.36
CA LEU A 140 -1.03 -7.86 9.39
C LEU A 140 -0.10 -8.00 8.18
N VAL A 141 0.21 -9.24 7.76
CA VAL A 141 0.94 -9.51 6.51
C VAL A 141 0.22 -8.81 5.36
N LEU A 142 -1.06 -9.11 5.14
CA LEU A 142 -1.82 -8.54 4.04
C LEU A 142 -1.87 -7.01 4.10
N THR A 143 -2.09 -6.45 5.28
CA THR A 143 -2.10 -4.98 5.48
C THR A 143 -0.74 -4.37 5.15
N CYS A 144 0.36 -4.96 5.63
CA CYS A 144 1.72 -4.53 5.34
C CYS A 144 2.01 -4.57 3.83
N GLN A 145 1.69 -5.69 3.17
CA GLN A 145 1.93 -5.87 1.74
C GLN A 145 1.16 -4.83 0.90
N ILE A 146 -0.11 -4.55 1.23
CA ILE A 146 -0.88 -3.48 0.58
C ILE A 146 -0.20 -2.11 0.78
N LEU A 147 0.29 -1.83 2.00
CA LEU A 147 0.92 -0.55 2.30
C LEU A 147 2.25 -0.36 1.60
N VAL A 148 3.12 -1.37 1.62
CA VAL A 148 4.38 -1.38 0.87
C VAL A 148 4.10 -1.04 -0.58
N LEU A 149 3.16 -1.74 -1.17
CA LEU A 149 2.81 -1.61 -2.57
C LEU A 149 2.27 -0.22 -2.96
N GLN A 150 1.41 0.36 -2.13
CA GLN A 150 0.81 1.67 -2.42
C GLN A 150 1.77 2.81 -2.12
N ASN A 151 2.56 2.69 -1.05
CA ASN A 151 3.35 3.79 -0.53
C ASN A 151 4.79 3.79 -1.04
N THR A 152 5.37 2.65 -1.40
CA THR A 152 6.76 2.61 -1.90
C THR A 152 6.96 3.48 -3.14
N PRO A 153 6.11 3.44 -4.18
CA PRO A 153 6.27 4.32 -5.35
C PRO A 153 6.20 5.81 -4.95
N ILE A 154 5.27 6.16 -4.05
CA ILE A 154 5.12 7.53 -3.55
C ILE A 154 6.38 7.96 -2.80
N VAL A 155 6.91 7.10 -1.92
CA VAL A 155 8.12 7.38 -1.16
C VAL A 155 9.32 7.53 -2.09
N ILE A 156 9.48 6.64 -3.07
CA ILE A 156 10.56 6.74 -4.08
C ILE A 156 10.47 8.07 -4.83
N ASP A 157 9.29 8.43 -5.32
CA ASP A 157 9.06 9.71 -6.02
C ASP A 157 9.44 10.92 -5.14
N LEU A 158 9.04 10.92 -3.87
CA LEU A 158 9.35 12.02 -2.95
C LEU A 158 10.85 12.09 -2.63
N ILE A 159 11.52 10.95 -2.43
CA ILE A 159 12.98 10.90 -2.23
C ILE A 159 13.72 11.42 -3.47
N ASN A 160 13.31 10.98 -4.67
CA ASN A 160 13.89 11.43 -5.93
C ASN A 160 13.69 12.94 -6.16
N ASN A 161 12.58 13.49 -5.65
CA ASN A 161 12.31 14.94 -5.64
C ASN A 161 13.02 15.69 -4.49
N SER A 162 14.03 15.07 -3.86
CA SER A 162 14.84 15.66 -2.79
C SER A 162 14.06 16.03 -1.53
N GLU A 163 12.91 15.39 -1.27
CA GLU A 163 12.28 15.49 0.03
C GLU A 163 13.11 14.75 1.08
N SER A 164 13.25 15.36 2.26
CA SER A 164 13.90 14.68 3.37
C SER A 164 13.10 13.43 3.74
N PRO A 165 13.70 12.23 3.72
CA PRO A 165 13.03 10.98 4.10
C PRO A 165 12.45 11.06 5.53
N SER A 166 13.06 11.88 6.39
CA SER A 166 12.58 12.12 7.76
C SER A 166 11.27 12.92 7.83
N LEU A 167 10.89 13.61 6.74
CA LEU A 167 9.72 14.49 6.66
C LEU A 167 8.62 13.96 5.73
N ILE A 168 8.91 12.96 4.89
CA ILE A 168 7.94 12.38 3.95
C ILE A 168 6.63 12.03 4.65
N CYS A 169 6.69 11.37 5.82
CA CYS A 169 5.50 10.93 6.54
C CYS A 169 4.63 12.06 7.08
N GLN A 170 5.22 13.22 7.39
CA GLN A 170 4.49 14.44 7.72
C GLN A 170 3.93 15.09 6.45
N ASN A 171 4.71 15.16 5.37
CA ASN A 171 4.31 15.75 4.09
C ASN A 171 3.14 15.00 3.43
N ILE A 172 2.97 13.73 3.75
CA ILE A 172 1.84 12.92 3.31
C ILE A 172 0.74 12.74 4.37
N ASP A 173 0.79 13.53 5.44
CA ASP A 173 -0.21 13.61 6.52
C ASP A 173 -0.49 12.29 7.24
N ILE A 174 0.51 11.38 7.29
CA ILE A 174 0.43 10.15 8.08
C ILE A 174 0.94 10.42 9.51
N CYS A 175 2.00 11.21 9.62
CA CYS A 175 2.55 11.67 10.88
C CYS A 175 2.09 13.11 11.18
N PRO A 176 1.86 13.45 12.45
CA PRO A 176 1.60 14.82 12.84
C PRO A 176 2.82 15.71 12.54
N THR A 177 2.56 16.93 12.06
CA THR A 177 3.55 18.01 12.01
C THR A 177 3.70 18.59 13.41
N LEU A 178 4.91 18.51 13.99
CA LEU A 178 5.18 19.11 15.31
C LEU A 178 5.16 20.66 15.22
N PRO A 179 4.75 21.41 16.26
CA PRO A 179 3.98 21.03 17.46
C PRO A 179 2.74 21.91 17.69
N SER A 180 1.56 21.32 17.84
CA SER A 180 0.30 22.02 18.17
C SER A 180 0.21 22.60 19.60
N LEU A 181 1.35 22.84 20.28
CA LEU A 181 1.40 23.23 21.70
C LEU A 181 1.84 24.68 21.97
N TYR A 182 1.96 25.53 20.95
CA TYR A 182 2.20 26.97 21.12
C TYR A 182 1.02 27.81 20.66
N LEU A 183 -0.03 27.88 21.47
CA LEU A 183 -0.84 29.10 21.53
C LEU A 183 -0.95 29.51 23.01
N PRO A 184 -0.11 30.46 23.47
CA PRO A 184 -0.18 30.96 24.84
C PRO A 184 -1.49 31.71 25.04
N VAL A 185 -2.37 31.17 25.88
CA VAL A 185 -3.53 31.89 26.40
C VAL A 185 -3.01 33.02 27.27
N GLN A 186 -3.06 34.25 26.75
CA GLN A 186 -2.81 35.46 27.52
C GLN A 186 -4.09 35.76 28.31
N GLU A 187 -4.18 35.29 29.55
CA GLU A 187 -5.18 35.80 30.50
C GLU A 187 -4.74 37.19 30.97
N LYS A 188 -5.61 38.16 30.71
CA LYS A 188 -5.56 39.55 31.17
C LYS A 188 -5.99 39.65 32.64
#